data_AF-A0AAW7SPK6-F1
#
_entry.id   AF-A0AAW7SPK6-F1
#
_cell.length_a   1.000
_cell.length_b   1.000
_cell.length_c   1.000
_cell.angle_alpha   90.00
_cell.angle_beta   90.00
_cell.angle_gamma   90.00
#
_symmetry.space_group_name_H-M   'P 1'
#
loop_
_entity.id
_entity.type
_entity.pdbx_description
1 polymer ?
#
loop_
_entity_poly.entity_id
_entity_poly.type
_entity_poly.pdbx_seq_one_letter_code
_entity_poly.pdbx_strand_id
1 'polypeptide(L)' 'MSDFLDQYPMLIFALEAFVALALLIFIVVWTSSGRKKPARHNDRQPR' A
#
# COMPACT_ATOMS: atom_id res chain seq x y z
N MET A 1 -20.75 -21.49 9.73
CA MET A 1 -19.83 -21.09 8.64
C MET A 1 -18.45 -20.79 9.22
N SER A 2 -17.83 -21.80 9.83
CA SER A 2 -16.52 -21.69 10.49
C SER A 2 -15.60 -22.88 10.16
N ASP A 3 -16.15 -24.00 9.67
CA ASP A 3 -15.40 -25.21 9.33
C ASP A 3 -14.21 -25.01 8.37
N PHE A 4 -14.29 -24.12 7.38
CA PHE A 4 -13.18 -23.93 6.42
C PHE A 4 -12.00 -23.13 6.98
N LEU A 5 -12.24 -22.22 7.94
CA LEU A 5 -11.18 -21.44 8.58
C LEU A 5 -10.53 -22.24 9.72
N ASP A 6 -11.29 -23.13 10.38
CA ASP A 6 -10.78 -24.10 11.36
C ASP A 6 -9.99 -25.25 10.72
N GLN A 7 -10.38 -25.70 9.51
CA GLN A 7 -9.80 -26.88 8.88
C GLN A 7 -8.45 -26.62 8.16
N TYR A 8 -8.13 -25.37 7.85
CA TYR A 8 -6.84 -25.01 7.24
C TYR A 8 -6.23 -23.74 7.88
N PRO A 9 -5.74 -23.84 9.12
CA PRO A 9 -5.06 -22.74 9.80
C PRO A 9 -3.84 -22.23 9.03
N MET A 10 -3.26 -23.04 8.15
CA MET A 10 -2.14 -22.65 7.30
C MET A 10 -2.55 -21.78 6.10
N LEU A 11 -3.78 -21.93 5.59
CA LEU A 11 -4.30 -21.13 4.47
C LEU A 11 -4.63 -19.71 4.93
N ILE A 12 -5.18 -19.57 6.14
CA ILE A 12 -5.46 -18.26 6.72
C ILE A 12 -4.18 -17.46 6.91
N PHE A 13 -3.10 -18.12 7.32
CA PHE A 13 -1.78 -17.51 7.46
C PHE A 13 -1.23 -17.02 6.12
N ALA A 14 -1.33 -17.84 5.07
CA ALA A 14 -0.92 -17.43 3.72
C ALA A 14 -1.78 -16.30 3.16
N LEU A 15 -3.10 -16.34 3.39
CA LEU A 15 -4.05 -15.32 2.96
C LEU A 15 -3.82 -14.00 3.70
N GLU A 16 -3.66 -14.03 5.02
CA GLU A 16 -3.39 -12.85 5.84
C GLU A 16 -2.04 -12.23 5.48
N ALA A 17 -0.99 -13.04 5.29
CA ALA A 17 0.31 -12.56 4.83
C ALA A 17 0.22 -11.94 3.42
N PHE A 18 -0.56 -12.53 2.51
CA PHE A 18 -0.78 -11.98 1.17
C PHE A 18 -1.51 -10.63 1.22
N VAL A 19 -2.57 -10.54 2.04
CA VAL A 19 -3.34 -9.30 2.24
C VAL A 19 -2.47 -8.23 2.90
N ALA A 20 -1.71 -8.57 3.94
CA ALA A 20 -0.80 -7.66 4.63
C ALA A 20 0.30 -7.15 3.69
N LEU A 21 0.90 -8.04 2.89
CA LEU A 21 1.92 -7.69 1.90
C LEU A 21 1.35 -6.73 0.84
N ALA A 22 0.14 -7.02 0.32
CA ALA A 22 -0.52 -6.16 -0.66
C ALA A 22 -0.83 -4.77 -0.09
N LEU A 23 -1.33 -4.69 1.14
CA LEU A 23 -1.61 -3.42 1.83
C LEU A 23 -0.34 -2.60 2.06
N LEU A 24 0.76 -3.22 2.49
CA LEU A 24 2.03 -2.54 2.68
C LEU A 24 2.57 -1.96 1.37
N ILE A 25 2.55 -2.75 0.29
CA ILE A 25 2.96 -2.29 -1.04
C ILE A 25 2.06 -1.15 -1.51
N PHE A 26 0.74 -1.28 -1.32
CA PHE A 26 -0.22 -0.25 -1.69
C PHE A 26 0.08 1.07 -0.98
N ILE A 27 0.29 1.05 0.35
CA ILE A 27 0.63 2.25 1.12
C ILE A 27 1.97 2.84 0.67
N VAL A 28 2.98 2.03 0.36
CA VAL A 28 4.29 2.49 -0.14
C VAL A 28 4.18 3.16 -1.51
N VAL A 29 3.49 2.54 -2.46
CA VAL A 29 3.26 3.10 -3.79
C VAL A 29 2.41 4.37 -3.69
N TRP A 30 1.37 4.34 -2.86
CA TRP A 30 0.48 5.47 -2.62
C TRP A 30 1.19 6.63 -1.93
N THR A 31 1.95 6.38 -0.87
CA THR A 31 2.66 7.42 -0.10
C THR A 31 3.82 8.03 -0.90
N SER A 32 4.54 7.21 -1.69
CA SER A 32 5.60 7.72 -2.57
C SER A 32 5.04 8.61 -3.70
N SER A 33 3.85 8.30 -4.23
CA SER A 33 3.17 9.13 -5.24
C SER A 33 2.57 10.43 -4.69
N GLY A 34 2.42 10.55 -3.36
CA GLY A 34 2.00 11.78 -2.68
C GLY A 34 3.13 12.81 -2.55
N ARG A 35 4.40 12.39 -2.67
CA ARG A 35 5.56 13.28 -2.70
C ARG A 35 5.81 13.86 -4.09
N LYS A 36 4.73 14.22 -4.80
CA LYS A 36 4.80 15.19 -5.87
C LYS A 36 5.40 16.42 -5.20
N LYS A 37 6.69 16.67 -5.47
CA LYS A 37 7.33 17.92 -5.11
C LYS A 37 6.31 19.01 -5.47
N PRO A 38 6.01 19.99 -4.59
CA PRO A 38 5.71 21.29 -5.15
C PRO A 38 7.00 21.60 -5.92
N ALA A 39 7.01 21.23 -7.20
CA ALA A 39 7.87 21.85 -8.18
C ALA A 39 7.53 23.29 -7.92
N ARG A 40 8.46 23.95 -7.23
CA ARG A 40 8.51 25.37 -7.07
C ARG A 40 8.11 25.88 -8.44
N HIS A 41 6.86 26.31 -8.56
CA HIS A 41 6.45 27.30 -9.52
C HIS A 41 7.13 28.58 -9.03
N ASN A 42 8.45 28.53 -9.11
CA ASN A 42 9.38 29.63 -9.07
C ASN A 42 9.72 29.93 -10.52
N ASP A 43 8.69 29.93 -11.37
CA ASP A 43 8.58 30.86 -12.48
C ASP A 43 8.28 32.25 -11.89
N ARG A 44 9.11 32.67 -10.93
CA ARG A 44 9.43 34.07 -10.76
C ARG A 44 10.30 34.40 -11.97
N GLN A 45 9.64 34.63 -13.10
CA GLN A 45 10.30 35.21 -14.26
C GLN A 45 10.74 36.62 -13.85
N PRO A 46 12.05 36.92 -13.87
CA PRO A 46 12.57 38.22 -13.54
C PRO A 46 12.56 39.12 -14.78
N ARG A 47 11.97 40.31 -14.62
CA ARG A 47 12.11 41.54 -15.41
C ARG A 47 11.38 41.62 -16.75
#